data_AF-A0A7V9HVU4-F1
#
_entry.id   AF-A0A7V9HVU4-F1
#
_cell.length_a   1.000
_cell.length_b   1.000
_cell.length_c   1.000
_cell.angle_alpha   90.00
_cell.angle_beta   90.00
_cell.angle_gamma   90.00
#
_symmetry.space_group_name_H-M   'P 1'
#
loop_
_entity.id
_entity.type
_entity.pdbx_description
1 polymer ?
#
loop_
_entity_poly.entity_id
_entity_poly.type
_entity_poly.pdbx_seq_one_letter_code
_entity_poly.pdbx_strand_id
1 'polypeptide(L)'
;MKNVEDIYPLSPLQEGMLFHTLHAPESGVYFEQLSTVLGGDLEVASFKWAWQQVLDRHPSLRTAFLWERLDEPLQVVRSQVTLPWMQEDWRGVSPPEQQGRFEAFLEADRGRGFVLGQAPLMRCALIRLAEKAYQFVWSHHHLLLDGWSLPLVLKEVMAFYDAYCRGQEL
;
A
#
# COMPACT_ATOMS: atom_id res chain seq x y z
N MET A 1 -9.05 -14.40 19.17
CA MET A 1 -9.35 -14.23 17.73
C MET A 1 -10.27 -13.02 17.50
N LYS A 2 -9.90 -11.80 17.94
CA LYS A 2 -10.82 -10.64 17.89
C LYS A 2 -10.69 -9.74 16.64
N ASN A 3 -9.83 -10.08 15.68
CA ASN A 3 -9.62 -9.30 14.46
C ASN A 3 -9.42 -10.22 13.23
N VAL A 4 -10.40 -11.08 12.96
CA VAL A 4 -10.47 -11.94 11.78
C VAL A 4 -11.90 -11.84 11.27
N GLU A 5 -12.05 -11.50 9.99
CA GLU A 5 -13.33 -11.43 9.29
C GLU A 5 -13.60 -12.73 8.53
N ASP A 6 -12.59 -13.25 7.82
CA ASP A 6 -12.70 -14.45 7.00
C ASP A 6 -11.36 -15.17 6.85
N ILE A 7 -11.42 -16.46 6.52
CA ILE A 7 -10.26 -17.33 6.25
C ILE A 7 -10.59 -18.26 5.09
N TYR A 8 -9.73 -18.27 4.07
CA TYR A 8 -9.90 -19.16 2.91
C TYR A 8 -8.55 -19.55 2.28
N PRO A 9 -8.47 -20.66 1.53
CA PRO A 9 -7.26 -21.06 0.83
C PRO A 9 -6.75 -20.01 -0.17
N LEU A 10 -5.48 -20.09 -0.53
CA LEU A 10 -4.91 -19.28 -1.60
C LEU A 10 -5.41 -19.79 -2.96
N SER A 11 -5.48 -18.90 -3.95
CA SER A 11 -5.58 -19.36 -5.33
C SER A 11 -4.26 -20.02 -5.76
N PRO A 12 -4.25 -20.93 -6.76
CA PRO A 12 -3.01 -21.56 -7.24
C PRO A 12 -1.93 -20.56 -7.65
N LEU A 13 -2.32 -19.40 -8.20
CA LEU A 13 -1.38 -18.33 -8.54
C LEU A 13 -0.78 -17.70 -7.28
N GLN A 14 -1.60 -17.41 -6.27
CA GLN A 14 -1.12 -16.88 -4.99
C GLN A 14 -0.22 -17.89 -4.27
N GLU A 15 -0.51 -19.20 -4.33
CA GLU A 15 0.38 -20.23 -3.79
C GLU A 15 1.76 -20.22 -4.46
N GLY A 16 1.79 -20.14 -5.79
CA GLY A 16 3.05 -20.02 -6.55
C GLY A 16 3.83 -18.77 -6.18
N MET A 17 3.15 -17.62 -6.05
CA MET A 17 3.78 -16.36 -5.61
C MET A 17 4.31 -16.45 -4.18
N LEU A 18 3.53 -17.03 -3.26
CA LEU A 18 3.94 -17.22 -1.87
C LEU A 18 5.17 -18.12 -1.80
N PHE A 19 5.14 -19.27 -2.47
CA PHE A 19 6.27 -20.20 -2.53
C PHE A 19 7.53 -19.51 -3.04
N HIS A 20 7.45 -18.79 -4.16
CA HIS A 20 8.61 -18.11 -4.74
C HIS A 20 9.14 -16.99 -3.82
N THR A 21 8.25 -16.22 -3.18
CA THR A 21 8.64 -15.18 -2.21
C THR A 21 9.41 -15.77 -1.02
N LEU A 22 8.99 -16.94 -0.52
CA LEU A 22 9.66 -17.61 0.60
C LEU A 22 11.01 -18.23 0.23
N HIS A 23 11.19 -18.68 -1.01
CA HIS A 23 12.43 -19.30 -1.48
C HIS A 23 13.46 -18.29 -2.00
N ALA A 24 13.01 -17.14 -2.48
CA ALA A 24 13.85 -16.06 -3.00
C ALA A 24 13.39 -14.69 -2.48
N PRO A 25 13.48 -14.45 -1.14
CA PRO A 25 12.97 -13.23 -0.52
C PRO A 25 13.67 -11.96 -1.06
N GLU A 26 14.95 -12.06 -1.41
CA GLU A 26 15.75 -10.96 -1.97
C GLU A 26 15.41 -10.63 -3.43
N SER A 27 14.58 -11.44 -4.11
CA SER A 27 14.24 -11.19 -5.53
C SER A 27 13.44 -9.91 -5.74
N GLY A 28 12.63 -9.52 -4.74
CA GLY A 28 11.75 -8.35 -4.83
C GLY A 28 10.69 -8.42 -5.95
N VAL A 29 10.54 -9.56 -6.65
CA VAL A 29 9.79 -9.62 -7.92
C VAL A 29 8.29 -9.36 -7.76
N TYR A 30 7.76 -9.48 -6.54
CA TYR A 30 6.37 -9.23 -6.19
C TYR A 30 6.19 -7.97 -5.34
N PHE A 31 7.24 -7.18 -5.19
CA PHE A 31 7.16 -5.88 -4.54
C PHE A 31 6.86 -4.83 -5.61
N GLU A 32 5.67 -4.24 -5.54
CA GLU A 32 5.24 -3.18 -6.44
C GLU A 32 5.40 -1.83 -5.75
N GLN A 33 5.93 -0.85 -6.48
CA GLN A 33 6.19 0.50 -5.99
C GLN A 33 5.82 1.52 -7.06
N LEU A 34 4.71 2.23 -6.84
CA LEU A 34 4.24 3.29 -7.70
C LEU A 34 4.57 4.63 -7.07
N SER A 35 5.09 5.55 -7.87
CA SER A 35 5.41 6.90 -7.41
C SER A 35 4.96 7.95 -8.41
N THR A 36 4.38 9.05 -7.92
CA THR A 36 3.94 10.16 -8.77
C THR A 36 4.04 11.50 -8.03
N VAL A 37 4.24 12.58 -8.78
CA VAL A 37 4.17 13.95 -8.26
C VAL A 37 2.73 14.44 -8.38
N LEU A 38 2.15 14.78 -7.24
CA LEU A 38 0.85 15.43 -7.12
C LEU A 38 1.07 16.94 -7.04
N GLY A 39 0.57 17.67 -8.04
CA GLY A 39 0.60 19.14 -8.09
C GLY A 39 -0.68 19.77 -7.55
N GLY A 40 -0.56 20.98 -7.01
CA GLY A 40 -1.68 21.78 -6.52
C GLY A 40 -1.87 21.72 -5.01
N ASP A 41 -3.02 22.20 -4.56
CA ASP A 41 -3.41 22.25 -3.15
C ASP A 41 -4.04 20.91 -2.75
N LEU A 42 -3.20 19.94 -2.40
CA LEU A 42 -3.64 18.65 -1.87
C LEU A 42 -4.14 18.80 -0.43
N GLU A 43 -5.38 18.38 -0.16
CA GLU A 43 -5.87 18.26 1.21
C GLU A 43 -5.39 16.91 1.78
N VAL A 44 -4.28 16.95 2.51
CA VAL A 44 -3.55 15.76 2.95
C VAL A 44 -4.40 14.85 3.84
N ALA A 45 -5.24 15.42 4.71
CA ALA A 45 -6.05 14.63 5.63
C ALA A 45 -7.12 13.81 4.88
N SER A 46 -7.79 14.43 3.92
CA SER A 46 -8.76 13.81 3.01
C SER A 46 -8.12 12.72 2.17
N PHE A 47 -6.90 12.97 1.66
CA PHE A 47 -6.21 12.01 0.82
C PHE A 47 -5.81 10.75 1.61
N LYS A 48 -5.26 10.93 2.82
CA LYS A 48 -4.99 9.82 3.74
C LYS A 48 -6.26 9.07 4.12
N TRP A 49 -7.34 9.80 4.42
CA TRP A 49 -8.63 9.21 4.77
C TRP A 49 -9.19 8.36 3.61
N ALA A 50 -9.14 8.87 2.38
CA ALA A 50 -9.61 8.16 1.20
C ALA A 50 -8.90 6.82 0.99
N TRP A 51 -7.57 6.79 1.15
CA TRP A 51 -6.81 5.54 1.12
C TRP A 51 -7.23 4.56 2.21
N GLN A 52 -7.47 5.05 3.43
CA GLN A 52 -7.96 4.21 4.52
C GLN A 52 -9.35 3.63 4.19
N GLN A 53 -10.26 4.43 3.61
CA GLN A 53 -11.60 3.94 3.22
C GLN A 53 -11.54 2.83 2.17
N VAL A 54 -10.69 2.98 1.15
CA VAL A 54 -10.50 1.93 0.14
C VAL A 54 -9.92 0.67 0.75
N LEU A 55 -8.93 0.80 1.63
CA LEU A 55 -8.38 -0.33 2.38
C LEU A 55 -9.43 -1.01 3.27
N ASP A 56 -10.31 -0.26 3.93
CA ASP A 56 -11.36 -0.81 4.77
C ASP A 56 -12.43 -1.55 3.94
N ARG A 57 -12.77 -0.98 2.77
CA ARG A 57 -13.80 -1.48 1.86
C ARG A 57 -13.41 -2.80 1.16
N HIS A 58 -12.13 -3.03 0.89
CA HIS A 58 -11.66 -4.20 0.14
C HIS A 58 -11.00 -5.24 1.04
N PRO A 59 -11.62 -6.42 1.25
CA PRO A 59 -11.04 -7.51 2.03
C PRO A 59 -9.62 -7.89 1.60
N SER A 60 -9.34 -7.91 0.30
CA SER A 60 -8.02 -8.26 -0.24
C SER A 60 -6.91 -7.36 0.30
N LEU A 61 -7.17 -6.07 0.52
CA LEU A 61 -6.18 -5.12 1.05
C LEU A 61 -5.93 -5.30 2.57
N ARG A 62 -6.82 -6.04 3.25
CA ARG A 62 -6.74 -6.38 4.68
C ARG A 62 -6.26 -7.80 4.93
N THR A 63 -5.79 -8.49 3.89
CA THR A 63 -5.41 -9.90 3.95
C THR A 63 -3.94 -10.09 4.37
N ALA A 64 -3.73 -11.03 5.29
CA ALA A 64 -2.44 -11.64 5.58
C ALA A 64 -2.40 -13.07 5.05
N PHE A 65 -1.20 -13.60 4.81
CA PHE A 65 -0.99 -14.96 4.30
C PHE A 65 -0.25 -15.78 5.35
N LEU A 66 -0.82 -16.91 5.76
CA LEU A 66 -0.25 -17.82 6.76
C LEU A 66 0.04 -19.17 6.12
N TRP A 67 1.21 -19.74 6.41
CA TRP A 67 1.63 -21.04 5.85
C TRP A 67 2.34 -21.93 6.88
N GLU A 68 2.84 -21.35 7.97
CA GLU A 68 3.60 -22.10 8.96
C GLU A 68 2.68 -22.97 9.81
N ARG A 69 2.99 -24.27 9.88
CA ARG A 69 2.28 -25.26 10.70
C ARG A 69 0.79 -25.39 10.34
N LEU A 70 0.47 -25.25 9.06
CA LEU A 70 -0.84 -25.48 8.47
C LEU A 70 -0.72 -26.55 7.39
N ASP A 71 -1.79 -27.29 7.15
CA ASP A 71 -1.84 -28.32 6.09
C ASP A 71 -1.81 -27.70 4.68
N GLU A 72 -2.33 -26.49 4.53
CA GLU A 72 -2.30 -25.67 3.33
C GLU A 72 -2.13 -24.18 3.69
N PRO A 73 -1.58 -23.33 2.81
CA PRO A 73 -1.49 -21.91 3.08
C PRO A 73 -2.88 -21.25 3.04
N LEU A 74 -3.11 -20.29 3.94
CA LEU A 74 -4.39 -19.62 4.12
C LEU A 74 -4.26 -18.10 3.98
N GLN A 75 -5.28 -17.50 3.38
CA GLN A 75 -5.56 -16.08 3.42
C GLN A 75 -6.39 -15.78 4.66
N VAL A 76 -5.98 -14.79 5.44
CA VAL A 76 -6.70 -14.35 6.64
C VAL A 76 -7.05 -12.88 6.48
N VAL A 77 -8.34 -12.61 6.27
CA VAL A 77 -8.88 -11.26 6.18
C VAL A 77 -9.02 -10.70 7.59
N ARG A 78 -8.40 -9.55 7.85
CA ARG A 78 -8.52 -8.84 9.13
C ARG A 78 -9.73 -7.92 9.10
N SER A 79 -10.63 -8.01 10.08
CA SER A 79 -11.80 -7.11 10.16
C SER A 79 -11.45 -5.62 10.15
N GLN A 80 -10.31 -5.23 10.73
CA GLN A 80 -9.80 -3.87 10.69
C GLN A 80 -8.28 -3.86 10.63
N VAL A 81 -7.71 -2.97 9.81
CA VAL A 81 -6.27 -2.65 9.78
C VAL A 81 -6.10 -1.15 9.56
N THR A 82 -5.02 -0.60 10.09
CA THR A 82 -4.66 0.81 9.83
C THR A 82 -3.65 0.86 8.70
N LEU A 83 -3.87 1.74 7.73
CA LEU A 83 -2.93 2.01 6.67
C LEU A 83 -1.62 2.58 7.23
N PRO A 84 -0.46 1.93 7.00
CA PRO A 84 0.82 2.54 7.29
C PRO A 84 1.03 3.74 6.38
N TRP A 85 1.09 4.93 6.99
CA TRP A 85 1.20 6.21 6.31
C TRP A 85 2.40 6.98 6.84
N MET A 86 3.35 7.26 5.95
CA MET A 86 4.49 8.12 6.23
C MET A 86 4.28 9.50 5.60
N GLN A 87 4.68 10.55 6.32
CA GLN A 87 4.61 11.91 5.84
C GLN A 87 5.88 12.67 6.19
N GLU A 88 6.48 13.32 5.20
CA GLU A 88 7.67 14.15 5.37
C GLU A 88 7.52 15.51 4.67
N ASP A 89 8.32 16.50 5.09
CA ASP A 89 8.37 17.83 4.50
C ASP A 89 9.80 18.17 4.11
N TRP A 90 10.05 18.27 2.81
CA TRP A 90 11.35 18.53 2.21
C TRP A 90 11.42 19.92 1.57
N ARG A 91 10.47 20.83 1.84
CA ARG A 91 10.50 22.20 1.30
C ARG A 91 11.78 22.96 1.64
N GLY A 92 12.43 22.61 2.75
CA GLY A 92 13.72 23.17 3.18
C GLY A 92 14.97 22.49 2.60
N VAL A 93 14.79 21.46 1.76
CA VAL A 93 15.87 20.65 1.16
C VAL A 93 16.09 21.11 -0.28
N SER A 94 17.34 21.21 -0.72
CA SER A 94 17.66 21.61 -2.09
C SER A 94 17.17 20.57 -3.11
N PRO A 95 16.75 20.94 -4.34
CA PRO A 95 16.25 19.97 -5.32
C PRO A 95 17.19 18.79 -5.63
N PRO A 96 18.52 18.99 -5.78
CA PRO A 96 19.44 17.85 -5.99
C PRO A 96 19.48 16.90 -4.78
N GLU A 97 19.37 17.44 -3.57
CA GLU A 97 19.35 16.64 -2.35
C GLU A 97 18.00 15.92 -2.17
N GLN A 98 16.89 16.54 -2.55
CA GLN A 98 15.57 15.88 -2.58
C GLN A 98 15.60 14.64 -3.48
N GLN A 99 16.21 14.74 -4.67
CA GLN A 99 16.32 13.61 -5.59
C GLN A 99 17.11 12.45 -4.97
N GLY A 100 18.29 12.72 -4.41
CA GLY A 100 19.11 11.68 -3.77
C GLY A 100 18.42 11.05 -2.55
N ARG A 101 17.73 11.85 -1.72
CA ARG A 101 16.91 11.34 -0.61
C ARG A 101 15.75 10.49 -1.10
N PHE A 102 15.12 10.86 -2.22
CA PHE A 102 14.02 10.11 -2.79
C PHE A 102 14.47 8.74 -3.30
N GLU A 103 15.57 8.68 -4.05
CA GLU A 103 16.14 7.42 -4.52
C GLU A 103 16.52 6.49 -3.36
N ALA A 104 17.18 7.04 -2.33
CA ALA A 104 17.50 6.30 -1.12
C ALA A 104 16.24 5.82 -0.37
N PHE A 105 15.19 6.64 -0.33
CA PHE A 105 13.90 6.25 0.24
C PHE A 105 13.26 5.08 -0.53
N LEU A 106 13.21 5.14 -1.86
CA LEU A 106 12.65 4.06 -2.68
C LEU A 106 13.40 2.73 -2.50
N GLU A 107 14.73 2.80 -2.43
CA GLU A 107 15.58 1.62 -2.24
C GLU A 107 15.42 1.03 -0.84
N ALA A 108 15.45 1.87 0.20
CA ALA A 108 15.22 1.42 1.58
C ALA A 108 13.82 0.82 1.76
N ASP A 109 12.82 1.39 1.07
CA ASP A 109 11.47 0.87 1.09
C ASP A 109 11.36 -0.50 0.40
N ARG A 110 12.01 -0.69 -0.75
CA ARG A 110 12.12 -2.01 -1.41
C ARG A 110 12.82 -3.03 -0.53
N GLY A 111 13.98 -2.69 0.03
CA GLY A 111 14.75 -3.57 0.91
C GLY A 111 14.02 -3.93 2.21
N ARG A 112 13.12 -3.09 2.70
CA ARG A 112 12.26 -3.42 3.85
C ARG A 112 11.24 -4.52 3.55
N GLY A 113 10.78 -4.64 2.29
CA GLY A 113 9.82 -5.66 1.88
C GLY A 113 8.50 -5.64 2.68
N PHE A 114 7.86 -6.81 2.81
CA PHE A 114 6.66 -7.00 3.62
C PHE A 114 6.74 -8.33 4.39
N VAL A 115 6.23 -8.34 5.63
CA VAL A 115 6.03 -9.59 6.38
C VAL A 115 4.67 -10.16 6.02
N LEU A 116 4.64 -11.20 5.17
CA LEU A 116 3.39 -11.70 4.55
C LEU A 116 2.31 -12.13 5.55
N GLY A 117 2.71 -12.58 6.75
CA GLY A 117 1.79 -12.94 7.84
C GLY A 117 1.16 -11.76 8.58
N GLN A 118 1.48 -10.52 8.22
CA GLN A 118 1.01 -9.30 8.88
C GLN A 118 0.36 -8.34 7.89
N ALA A 119 -0.97 -8.24 7.94
CA ALA A 119 -1.73 -7.27 7.15
C ALA A 119 -1.60 -5.85 7.74
N PRO A 120 -1.66 -4.80 6.90
CA PRO A 120 -1.78 -4.86 5.44
C PRO A 120 -0.42 -5.03 4.75
N LEU A 121 -0.39 -5.71 3.60
CA LEU A 121 0.81 -5.79 2.74
C LEU A 121 0.90 -4.61 1.77
N MET A 122 0.58 -3.42 2.27
CA MET A 122 0.71 -2.16 1.53
C MET A 122 0.98 -1.00 2.49
N ARG A 123 1.53 0.09 1.95
CA ARG A 123 1.82 1.32 2.68
C ARG A 123 1.94 2.51 1.73
N CYS A 124 1.74 3.69 2.28
CA CYS A 124 1.80 4.94 1.54
C CYS A 124 2.80 5.90 2.18
N ALA A 125 3.47 6.70 1.35
CA ALA A 125 4.28 7.82 1.77
C ALA A 125 3.89 9.08 0.99
N LEU A 126 3.83 10.20 1.68
CA LEU A 126 3.57 11.51 1.08
C LEU A 126 4.63 12.51 1.53
N ILE A 127 5.44 12.97 0.60
CA ILE A 127 6.57 13.85 0.86
C ILE A 127 6.27 15.21 0.23
N ARG A 128 6.21 16.27 1.03
CA ARG A 128 5.97 17.63 0.52
C ARG A 128 7.27 18.21 -0.04
N LEU A 129 7.32 18.45 -1.36
CA LEU A 129 8.50 18.96 -2.06
C LEU A 129 8.52 20.49 -2.15
N ALA A 130 7.33 21.09 -2.31
CA ALA A 130 7.11 22.54 -2.41
C ALA A 130 5.75 22.92 -1.79
N GLU A 131 5.36 24.19 -1.85
CA GLU A 131 4.05 24.63 -1.34
C GLU A 131 2.88 23.85 -1.97
N LYS A 132 2.97 23.58 -3.27
CA LYS A 132 1.93 22.91 -4.07
C LYS A 132 2.45 21.71 -4.85
N ALA A 133 3.43 21.00 -4.29
CA ALA A 133 3.99 19.80 -4.92
C ALA A 133 4.30 18.75 -3.86
N TYR A 134 3.80 17.54 -4.11
CA TYR A 134 3.95 16.39 -3.22
C TYR A 134 4.42 15.18 -4.02
N GLN A 135 5.43 14.49 -3.55
CA GLN A 135 5.78 13.17 -4.04
C GLN A 135 4.97 12.14 -3.27
N PHE A 136 4.09 11.42 -3.96
CA PHE A 136 3.36 10.29 -3.41
C PHE A 136 4.04 9.00 -3.82
N VAL A 137 4.12 8.04 -2.89
CA VAL A 137 4.57 6.67 -3.13
C VAL A 137 3.58 5.70 -2.52
N TRP A 138 3.18 4.71 -3.30
CA TRP A 138 2.39 3.57 -2.86
C TRP A 138 3.15 2.29 -3.14
N SER A 139 3.44 1.56 -2.08
CA SER A 139 4.09 0.26 -2.16
C SER A 139 3.12 -0.82 -1.72
N HIS A 140 3.05 -1.93 -2.45
CA HIS A 140 2.22 -3.08 -2.10
C HIS A 140 2.84 -4.39 -2.56
N HIS A 141 2.40 -5.51 -1.97
CA HIS A 141 2.74 -6.83 -2.47
C HIS A 141 1.78 -7.23 -3.60
N HIS A 142 2.27 -7.89 -4.63
CA HIS A 142 1.48 -8.40 -5.76
C HIS A 142 0.49 -9.53 -5.36
N LEU A 143 0.57 -10.00 -4.10
CA LEU A 143 -0.38 -10.98 -3.55
C LEU A 143 -1.77 -10.36 -3.29
N LEU A 144 -1.84 -9.02 -3.13
CA LEU A 144 -3.07 -8.30 -2.84
C LEU A 144 -3.86 -7.90 -4.09
N LEU A 145 -3.14 -7.57 -5.16
CA LEU A 145 -3.66 -6.89 -6.34
C LEU A 145 -2.99 -7.40 -7.60
N ASP A 146 -3.70 -7.25 -8.71
CA ASP A 146 -3.24 -7.51 -10.07
C ASP A 146 -3.32 -6.24 -10.95
N GLY A 147 -2.84 -6.34 -12.19
CA GLY A 147 -2.86 -5.21 -13.13
C GLY A 147 -4.26 -4.71 -13.49
N TRP A 148 -5.32 -5.49 -13.25
CA TRP A 148 -6.70 -5.08 -13.51
C TRP A 148 -7.33 -4.32 -12.34
N SER A 149 -7.07 -4.78 -11.12
CA SER A 149 -7.58 -4.19 -9.88
C SER A 149 -6.87 -2.90 -9.48
N LEU A 150 -5.58 -2.76 -9.81
CA LEU A 150 -4.79 -1.55 -9.52
C LEU A 150 -5.45 -0.24 -9.99
N PRO A 151 -5.85 -0.06 -11.27
CA PRO A 151 -6.51 1.17 -11.71
C PRO A 151 -7.89 1.39 -11.06
N LEU A 152 -8.58 0.31 -10.64
CA LEU A 152 -9.87 0.42 -9.94
C LEU A 152 -9.67 0.97 -8.52
N VAL A 153 -8.66 0.49 -7.79
CA VAL A 153 -8.27 1.00 -6.47
C VAL A 153 -7.94 2.49 -6.56
N LEU A 154 -7.09 2.89 -7.50
CA LEU A 154 -6.73 4.31 -7.68
C LEU A 154 -7.94 5.18 -8.00
N LYS A 155 -8.84 4.71 -8.88
CA LYS A 155 -10.07 5.42 -9.23
C LYS A 155 -10.95 5.62 -8.00
N GLU A 156 -11.09 4.60 -7.15
CA GLU A 156 -11.94 4.69 -5.96
C GLU A 156 -11.34 5.58 -4.87
N VAL A 157 -10.01 5.56 -4.69
CA VAL A 157 -9.32 6.52 -3.79
C VAL A 157 -9.64 7.95 -4.21
N MET A 158 -9.57 8.25 -5.51
CA MET A 158 -9.89 9.59 -6.00
C MET A 158 -11.37 9.93 -5.80
N ALA A 159 -12.29 8.97 -5.95
CA ALA A 159 -13.70 9.19 -5.66
C ALA A 159 -13.95 9.54 -4.19
N PHE A 160 -13.37 8.79 -3.25
CA PHE A 160 -13.44 9.10 -1.81
C PHE A 160 -12.83 10.45 -1.48
N TYR A 161 -11.67 10.77 -2.07
CA TYR A 161 -11.02 12.07 -1.89
C TYR A 161 -11.91 13.22 -2.36
N ASP A 162 -12.47 13.13 -3.56
CA ASP A 162 -13.33 14.15 -4.14
C ASP A 162 -14.62 14.34 -3.34
N ALA A 163 -15.23 13.24 -2.87
CA ALA A 163 -16.43 13.29 -2.05
C ALA A 163 -16.17 14.01 -0.73
N TYR A 164 -15.09 13.65 -0.02
CA TYR A 164 -14.73 14.30 1.22
C TYR A 164 -14.46 15.79 1.01
N CYS A 165 -13.68 16.17 -0.02
CA CYS A 165 -13.39 17.57 -0.33
C CYS A 165 -14.67 18.39 -0.61
N ARG A 166 -15.74 17.74 -1.09
CA ARG A 166 -17.05 18.35 -1.37
C ARG A 166 -18.03 18.28 -0.18
N GLY A 167 -17.63 17.67 0.94
CA GLY A 167 -18.53 17.42 2.07
C GLY A 167 -19.63 16.40 1.76
N GLN A 168 -19.37 15.47 0.84
CA GLN A 168 -20.29 14.40 0.43
C GLN A 168 -19.83 13.07 1.05
N GLU A 169 -20.77 12.29 1.59
CA GLU A 169 -20.52 10.90 1.97
C GLU A 169 -20.70 9.98 0.73
N LEU A 170 -19.84 8.96 0.59
CA LEU A 170 -19.91 7.92 -0.45
C LEU A 170 -20.20 6.55 0.17
#